data_AF-A0A126Z2N6-F1
#
_entry.id   AF-A0A126Z2N6-F1
#
_cell.length_a   1.000
_cell.length_b   1.000
_cell.length_c   1.000
_cell.angle_alpha   90.00
_cell.angle_beta   90.00
_cell.angle_gamma   90.00
#
_symmetry.space_group_name_H-M   'P 1'
#
loop_
_entity.id
_entity.type
_entity.pdbx_description
1 polymer ?
#
loop_
_entity_poly.entity_id
_entity_poly.type
_entity_poly.pdbx_seq_one_letter_code
_entity_poly.pdbx_strand_id
1 'polypeptide(L)'
;MNDIDITAPGDAPHSPRLTMMRDALVETVMQEAARPHRRLTRKAFCALLAAFVLAGGISGGLTAAAALGTRDDAVLAGGVATTGAYDMTEGQHGTLLGAPVSEITSGPDSLSLGDAPPGANAVAIGFQCVTAGRFTLTFASGLPVTNGRCRVSSDDEPSTTTPAGYSLRVDPSQGGVVKIVAAADARYAVWASWAKVPTPAKPSPAQLAEIADHKITRSEYVAAFHRYEKCMSAAGYDLGQIPDNETNFQYGIPGDGIAESDTVCYPREFEQVDDLWQAAHPQ
;
A
#
# COMPACT_ATOMS: atom_id res chain seq x y z
N MET A 1 20.47 -50.11 23.83
CA MET A 1 21.38 -49.27 23.02
C MET A 1 20.98 -49.47 21.57
N ASN A 2 20.13 -48.59 21.08
CA ASN A 2 19.79 -48.48 19.65
C ASN A 2 20.36 -47.14 19.20
N ASP A 3 21.36 -47.18 18.32
CA ASP A 3 21.88 -45.99 17.65
C ASP A 3 20.87 -45.54 16.60
N ILE A 4 20.40 -44.29 16.74
CA ILE A 4 19.64 -43.59 15.72
C ILE A 4 20.65 -42.76 14.92
N ASP A 5 20.88 -43.17 13.69
CA ASP A 5 21.65 -42.44 12.69
C ASP A 5 20.80 -41.25 12.18
N ILE A 6 21.13 -40.03 12.60
CA ILE A 6 20.51 -38.80 12.09
C ILE A 6 21.31 -38.38 10.85
N THR A 7 20.92 -38.91 9.71
CA THR A 7 21.32 -38.36 8.40
C THR A 7 20.50 -37.10 8.13
N ALA A 8 21.21 -35.98 7.93
CA ALA A 8 20.62 -34.70 7.56
C ALA A 8 19.84 -34.80 6.22
N PRO A 9 18.67 -34.17 6.07
CA PRO A 9 17.98 -34.11 4.79
C PRO A 9 18.81 -33.26 3.82
N GLY A 10 19.23 -33.90 2.73
CA GLY A 10 20.10 -33.34 1.72
C GLY A 10 19.53 -32.11 1.01
N ASP A 11 20.47 -31.29 0.56
CA ASP A 11 20.28 -30.10 -0.27
C ASP A 11 19.29 -30.37 -1.42
N ALA A 12 18.10 -29.78 -1.33
CA ALA A 12 17.27 -29.62 -2.50
C ALA A 12 18.03 -28.71 -3.50
N PRO A 13 18.21 -29.11 -4.77
CA PRO A 13 18.89 -28.26 -5.74
C PRO A 13 18.11 -26.96 -5.88
N HIS A 14 18.76 -25.84 -5.55
CA HIS A 14 18.19 -24.51 -5.71
C HIS A 14 17.66 -24.34 -7.15
N SER A 15 16.43 -23.85 -7.27
CA SER A 15 15.80 -23.57 -8.56
C SER A 15 16.78 -22.79 -9.45
N PRO A 16 17.08 -23.25 -10.69
CA PRO A 16 17.99 -22.57 -11.61
C PRO A 16 17.65 -21.08 -11.80
N ARG A 17 16.35 -20.75 -11.69
CA ARG A 17 15.83 -19.39 -11.78
C ARG A 17 16.28 -18.52 -10.59
N LEU A 18 16.30 -19.06 -9.38
CA LEU A 18 16.74 -18.32 -8.19
C LEU A 18 18.26 -18.10 -8.22
N THR A 19 19.02 -19.07 -8.72
CA THR A 19 20.47 -18.92 -8.92
C THR A 19 20.76 -17.85 -9.97
N MET A 20 20.06 -17.86 -11.11
CA MET A 20 20.21 -16.82 -12.14
C MET A 20 19.83 -15.42 -11.64
N MET A 21 18.75 -15.28 -10.87
CA MET A 21 18.36 -13.98 -10.30
C MET A 21 19.39 -13.47 -9.28
N ARG A 22 19.94 -14.38 -8.47
CA ARG A 22 21.00 -14.05 -7.52
C ARG A 22 22.30 -13.65 -8.22
N ASP A 23 22.70 -14.38 -9.26
CA ASP A 23 23.91 -14.08 -10.03
C ASP A 23 23.78 -12.75 -10.79
N ALA A 24 22.62 -12.48 -11.40
CA ALA A 24 22.34 -11.20 -12.04
C ALA A 24 22.39 -10.02 -11.04
N LEU A 25 21.89 -10.23 -9.82
CA LEU A 25 21.93 -9.21 -8.77
C LEU A 25 23.37 -8.97 -8.28
N VAL A 26 24.15 -10.03 -8.05
CA VAL A 26 25.56 -9.92 -7.63
C VAL A 26 26.40 -9.24 -8.71
N GLU A 27 26.19 -9.57 -9.99
CA GLU A 27 26.88 -8.94 -11.10
C GLU A 27 26.55 -7.44 -11.21
N THR A 28 25.29 -7.07 -11.02
CA THR A 28 24.86 -5.65 -11.01
C THR A 28 25.53 -4.87 -9.89
N VAL A 29 25.57 -5.44 -8.67
CA VAL A 29 26.20 -4.80 -7.51
C VAL A 29 27.72 -4.67 -7.68
N MET A 30 28.37 -5.68 -8.25
CA MET A 30 29.81 -5.63 -8.52
C MET A 30 30.16 -4.61 -9.62
N GLN A 31 29.32 -4.47 -10.65
CA GLN A 31 29.49 -3.42 -11.66
C GLN A 31 29.31 -2.01 -11.10
N GLU A 32 28.41 -1.81 -10.12
CA GLU A 32 28.23 -0.53 -9.45
C GLU A 32 29.37 -0.20 -8.48
N ALA A 33 29.88 -1.20 -7.75
CA ALA A 33 31.01 -1.03 -6.84
C ALA A 33 32.34 -0.71 -7.55
N ALA A 34 32.49 -1.12 -8.82
CA ALA A 34 33.70 -0.91 -9.61
C ALA A 34 33.80 0.47 -10.28
N ARG A 35 32.79 1.34 -10.20
CA ARG A 35 32.82 2.66 -10.87
C ARG A 35 33.54 3.70 -10.00
N PRO A 36 34.68 4.27 -10.45
CA PRO A 36 35.34 5.35 -9.72
C PRO A 36 34.45 6.61 -9.73
N HIS A 37 34.26 7.22 -8.55
CA HIS A 37 33.53 8.48 -8.37
C HIS A 37 34.21 9.64 -9.14
N ARG A 38 33.85 9.82 -10.41
CA ARG A 38 34.20 11.03 -11.17
C ARG A 38 33.19 12.13 -10.84
N ARG A 39 33.71 13.28 -10.37
CA ARG A 39 32.93 14.51 -10.21
C ARG A 39 32.28 14.88 -11.55
N LEU A 40 30.94 14.81 -11.60
CA LEU A 40 30.15 15.19 -12.78
C LEU A 40 30.30 16.69 -13.04
N THR A 41 30.76 17.06 -14.24
CA THR A 41 30.84 18.46 -14.66
C THR A 41 29.47 18.95 -15.14
N ARG A 42 29.22 20.26 -15.05
CA ARG A 42 27.93 20.92 -15.37
C ARG A 42 27.32 20.52 -16.72
N LYS A 43 28.14 20.09 -17.69
CA LYS A 43 27.67 19.64 -19.02
C LYS A 43 27.02 18.25 -19.00
N ALA A 44 27.45 17.36 -18.10
CA ALA A 44 26.84 16.03 -17.94
C ALA A 44 25.45 16.10 -17.26
N PHE A 45 25.23 17.13 -16.44
CA PHE A 45 23.95 17.38 -15.76
C PHE A 45 22.83 17.74 -16.75
N CYS A 46 23.13 18.55 -17.78
CA CYS A 46 22.16 18.89 -18.82
C CYS A 46 21.81 17.70 -19.73
N ALA A 47 22.75 16.76 -19.93
CA ALA A 47 22.50 15.56 -20.74
C ALA A 47 21.59 14.54 -20.01
N LEU A 48 21.69 14.45 -18.69
CA LEU A 48 20.81 13.60 -17.86
C LEU A 48 19.36 14.08 -17.85
N LEU A 49 19.12 15.39 -17.81
CA LEU A 49 17.76 15.96 -17.88
C LEU A 49 17.07 15.70 -19.22
N ALA A 50 17.83 15.63 -20.32
CA ALA A 50 17.27 15.34 -21.64
C ALA A 50 16.91 13.85 -21.83
N ALA A 51 17.59 12.93 -21.14
CA ALA A 51 17.35 11.50 -21.26
C ALA A 51 16.06 11.04 -20.54
N PHE A 52 15.67 11.70 -19.44
CA PHE A 52 14.43 11.39 -18.71
C PHE A 52 13.14 11.81 -19.44
N VAL A 53 13.23 12.68 -20.45
CA VAL A 53 12.05 13.13 -21.21
C VAL A 53 11.65 12.14 -22.31
N LEU A 54 12.55 11.21 -22.69
CA LEU A 54 12.33 10.32 -23.85
C LEU A 54 12.09 8.84 -23.50
N ALA A 55 12.23 8.44 -22.23
CA ALA A 55 11.87 7.10 -21.77
C ALA A 55 10.67 7.20 -20.82
N GLY A 56 9.47 6.96 -21.34
CA GLY A 56 8.26 6.92 -20.54
C GLY A 56 8.31 5.80 -19.49
N GLY A 57 7.81 6.11 -18.28
CA GLY A 57 7.45 5.12 -17.27
C GLY A 57 8.46 4.97 -16.12
N ILE A 58 8.11 5.56 -14.97
CA ILE A 58 8.51 5.15 -13.62
C ILE A 58 10.03 5.20 -13.36
N SER A 59 10.57 6.41 -13.24
CA SER A 59 11.66 6.75 -12.31
C SER A 59 11.96 8.24 -12.46
N GLY A 60 12.07 8.97 -11.35
CA GLY A 60 12.54 10.36 -11.39
C GLY A 60 11.55 11.38 -10.82
N GLY A 61 11.21 11.21 -9.55
CA GLY A 61 10.57 12.25 -8.73
C GLY A 61 11.37 12.59 -7.48
N LEU A 62 12.69 12.36 -7.45
CA LEU A 62 13.55 12.93 -6.41
C LEU A 62 13.84 14.37 -6.83
N THR A 63 13.03 15.32 -6.35
CA THR A 63 13.42 16.73 -6.41
C THR A 63 14.71 16.93 -5.62
N ALA A 64 15.54 17.88 -6.04
CA ALA A 64 16.92 18.06 -5.60
C ALA A 64 17.15 18.26 -4.08
N ALA A 65 16.11 18.29 -3.25
CA ALA A 65 16.24 18.30 -1.79
C ALA A 65 16.84 16.99 -1.25
N ALA A 66 16.56 15.84 -1.88
CA ALA A 66 17.17 14.56 -1.49
C ALA A 66 18.68 14.49 -1.79
N ALA A 67 19.19 15.35 -2.68
CA ALA A 67 20.60 15.34 -3.07
C ALA A 67 21.54 15.92 -1.99
N LEU A 68 21.00 16.44 -0.89
CA LEU A 68 21.77 16.95 0.26
C LEU A 68 21.61 16.10 1.53
N GLY A 69 20.82 15.02 1.49
CA GLY A 69 20.56 14.15 2.65
C GLY A 69 21.67 13.12 2.90
N THR A 70 21.68 12.56 4.12
CA THR A 70 22.52 11.39 4.42
C THR A 70 22.02 10.16 3.67
N ARG A 71 22.83 9.11 3.56
CA ARG A 71 22.40 7.82 2.99
C ARG A 71 21.18 7.26 3.72
N ASP A 72 21.11 7.46 5.03
CA ASP A 72 20.01 6.98 5.88
C ASP A 72 18.70 7.70 5.56
N ASP A 73 18.77 9.00 5.26
CA ASP A 73 17.60 9.80 4.85
C ASP A 73 17.07 9.34 3.49
N ALA A 74 17.93 8.99 2.55
CA ALA A 74 17.52 8.44 1.27
C ALA A 74 16.80 7.08 1.42
N VAL A 75 17.30 6.21 2.30
CA VAL A 75 16.66 4.92 2.61
C VAL A 75 15.30 5.16 3.27
N LEU A 76 15.23 6.08 4.22
CA LEU A 76 13.99 6.45 4.90
C LEU A 76 12.93 6.99 3.93
N ALA A 77 13.31 7.95 3.06
CA ALA A 77 12.41 8.49 2.04
C ALA A 77 11.91 7.38 1.09
N GLY A 78 12.79 6.49 0.67
CA GLY A 78 12.43 5.35 -0.18
C GLY A 78 11.45 4.39 0.49
N GLY A 79 11.66 4.07 1.76
CA GLY A 79 10.76 3.22 2.54
C GLY A 79 9.36 3.81 2.68
N VAL A 80 9.28 5.07 3.08
CA VAL A 80 8.00 5.80 3.23
C VAL A 80 7.25 5.89 1.90
N ALA A 81 7.95 6.22 0.81
CA ALA A 81 7.37 6.27 -0.53
C ALA A 81 6.85 4.89 -0.98
N THR A 82 7.62 3.83 -0.75
CA THR A 82 7.24 2.47 -1.12
C THR A 82 5.98 2.03 -0.38
N THR A 83 5.92 2.24 0.94
CA THR A 83 4.76 1.84 1.73
C THR A 83 3.51 2.64 1.35
N GLY A 84 3.62 3.96 1.19
CA GLY A 84 2.49 4.79 0.79
C GLY A 84 1.97 4.45 -0.62
N ALA A 85 2.87 4.16 -1.55
CA ALA A 85 2.51 3.71 -2.89
C ALA A 85 1.85 2.34 -2.87
N TYR A 86 2.42 1.38 -2.13
CA TYR A 86 1.91 0.01 -2.03
C TYR A 86 0.51 -0.04 -1.41
N ASP A 87 0.26 0.68 -0.31
CA ASP A 87 -1.07 0.76 0.30
C ASP A 87 -2.11 1.26 -0.72
N MET A 88 -1.75 2.27 -1.51
CA MET A 88 -2.63 2.82 -2.53
C MET A 88 -2.85 1.88 -3.71
N THR A 89 -1.81 1.26 -4.26
CA THR A 89 -1.95 0.46 -5.49
C THR A 89 -2.47 -0.95 -5.21
N GLU A 90 -1.94 -1.61 -4.19
CA GLU A 90 -2.29 -2.99 -3.87
C GLU A 90 -3.43 -3.07 -2.85
N GLY A 91 -3.44 -2.17 -1.86
CA GLY A 91 -4.45 -2.18 -0.80
C GLY A 91 -5.77 -1.52 -1.21
N GLN A 92 -5.73 -0.50 -2.06
CA GLN A 92 -6.91 0.26 -2.49
C GLN A 92 -7.23 0.11 -3.99
N HIS A 93 -6.46 -0.70 -4.72
CA HIS A 93 -6.60 -0.84 -6.18
C HIS A 93 -6.51 0.50 -6.93
N GLY A 94 -5.79 1.46 -6.35
CA GLY A 94 -5.68 2.82 -6.83
C GLY A 94 -4.55 3.01 -7.84
N THR A 95 -4.52 4.16 -8.49
CA THR A 95 -3.44 4.59 -9.37
C THR A 95 -2.92 5.95 -8.90
N LEU A 96 -1.60 6.06 -8.71
CA LEU A 96 -0.96 7.33 -8.38
C LEU A 96 -1.01 8.29 -9.58
N LEU A 97 -1.28 9.56 -9.30
CA LEU A 97 -1.40 10.62 -10.29
C LEU A 97 -0.40 11.74 -10.02
N GLY A 98 0.32 12.15 -11.05
CA GLY A 98 1.30 13.24 -10.96
C GLY A 98 2.60 12.82 -10.28
N ALA A 99 3.43 13.82 -9.96
CA ALA A 99 4.66 13.60 -9.22
C ALA A 99 4.37 13.63 -7.71
N PRO A 100 4.82 12.64 -6.94
CA PRO A 100 4.70 12.69 -5.50
C PRO A 100 5.61 13.76 -4.90
N VAL A 101 5.29 14.16 -3.68
CA VAL A 101 6.10 15.06 -2.86
C VAL A 101 6.58 14.32 -1.63
N SER A 102 7.80 14.63 -1.18
CA SER A 102 8.40 13.98 -0.02
C SER A 102 9.25 14.95 0.77
N GLU A 103 9.23 14.80 2.09
CA GLU A 103 9.98 15.64 3.00
C GLU A 103 10.48 14.83 4.21
N ILE A 104 11.68 15.17 4.68
CA ILE A 104 12.24 14.69 5.95
C ILE A 104 12.57 15.94 6.75
N THR A 105 11.85 16.13 7.85
CA THR A 105 11.85 17.39 8.60
C THR A 105 11.64 17.14 10.09
N SER A 106 11.68 18.21 10.88
CA SER A 106 11.41 18.20 12.31
C SER A 106 10.42 19.30 12.68
N GLY A 107 9.62 19.04 13.71
CA GLY A 107 8.65 20.03 14.19
C GLY A 107 7.33 20.04 13.42
N PRO A 108 6.41 20.95 13.78
CA PRO A 108 5.20 21.18 13.00
C PRO A 108 5.52 21.62 11.57
N ASP A 109 4.83 21.06 10.59
CA ASP A 109 5.05 21.40 9.18
C ASP A 109 3.80 21.17 8.31
N SER A 110 3.89 21.57 7.05
CA SER A 110 2.87 21.33 6.03
C SER A 110 3.47 20.93 4.69
N LEU A 111 3.08 19.77 4.19
CA LEU A 111 3.46 19.25 2.87
C LEU A 111 2.38 19.62 1.84
N SER A 112 2.75 20.42 0.84
CA SER A 112 1.87 20.80 -0.26
C SER A 112 2.07 19.89 -1.47
N LEU A 113 1.00 19.24 -1.92
CA LEU A 113 0.94 18.44 -3.15
C LEU A 113 0.62 19.29 -4.39
N GLY A 114 0.32 20.59 -4.21
CA GLY A 114 -0.19 21.46 -5.27
C GLY A 114 -1.61 21.12 -5.69
N ASP A 115 -1.99 21.57 -6.88
CA ASP A 115 -3.31 21.35 -7.46
C ASP A 115 -3.51 19.87 -7.84
N ALA A 116 -4.73 19.39 -7.66
CA ALA A 116 -5.07 18.02 -7.99
C ALA A 116 -5.06 17.78 -9.51
N PRO A 117 -4.36 16.73 -9.99
CA PRO A 117 -4.46 16.31 -11.38
C PRO A 117 -5.90 15.90 -11.77
N PRO A 118 -6.29 16.03 -13.05
CA PRO A 118 -7.60 15.60 -13.51
C PRO A 118 -7.90 14.14 -13.14
N GLY A 119 -9.08 13.91 -12.54
CA GLY A 119 -9.53 12.57 -12.15
C GLY A 119 -8.99 12.06 -10.82
N ALA A 120 -8.17 12.84 -10.09
CA ALA A 120 -7.84 12.55 -8.71
C ALA A 120 -9.11 12.54 -7.85
N ASN A 121 -9.22 11.59 -6.93
CA ASN A 121 -10.28 11.50 -5.92
C ASN A 121 -9.77 10.97 -4.57
N ALA A 122 -8.46 10.79 -4.45
CA ALA A 122 -7.79 10.28 -3.28
C ALA A 122 -6.39 10.86 -3.14
N VAL A 123 -5.83 10.72 -1.93
CA VAL A 123 -4.44 11.00 -1.62
C VAL A 123 -3.83 9.78 -0.96
N ALA A 124 -2.66 9.37 -1.43
CA ALA A 124 -1.81 8.38 -0.80
C ALA A 124 -0.78 9.10 0.07
N ILE A 125 -0.58 8.63 1.30
CA ILE A 125 0.35 9.20 2.27
C ILE A 125 1.20 8.08 2.86
N GLY A 126 2.51 8.21 2.73
CA GLY A 126 3.46 7.44 3.51
C GLY A 126 3.94 8.30 4.68
N PHE A 127 4.09 7.72 5.86
CA PHE A 127 4.64 8.42 7.01
C PHE A 127 5.49 7.50 7.90
N GLN A 128 6.60 8.03 8.42
CA GLN A 128 7.44 7.35 9.40
C GLN A 128 8.05 8.32 10.39
N CYS A 129 8.00 7.98 11.67
CA CYS A 129 8.68 8.74 12.71
C CYS A 129 10.16 8.35 12.79
N VAL A 130 11.02 9.34 12.97
CA VAL A 130 12.45 9.13 13.24
C VAL A 130 12.74 9.25 14.74
N THR A 131 12.04 10.13 15.44
CA THR A 131 12.12 10.28 16.90
C THR A 131 10.82 9.88 17.57
N ALA A 132 10.91 9.48 18.84
CA ALA A 132 9.74 9.28 19.67
C ALA A 132 8.97 10.60 19.83
N GLY A 133 7.65 10.54 19.83
CA GLY A 133 6.80 11.73 19.91
C GLY A 133 5.35 11.45 19.56
N ARG A 134 4.51 12.47 19.69
CA ARG A 134 3.13 12.43 19.21
C ARG A 134 3.03 13.17 17.89
N PHE A 135 2.37 12.55 16.92
CA PHE A 135 2.17 13.10 15.59
C PHE A 135 0.68 13.06 15.26
N THR A 136 0.18 14.17 14.74
CA THR A 136 -1.18 14.27 14.20
C THR A 136 -1.09 14.74 12.76
N LEU A 137 -1.57 13.90 11.84
CA LEU A 137 -1.63 14.24 10.43
C LEU A 137 -3.08 14.56 10.08
N THR A 138 -3.27 15.67 9.40
CA THR A 138 -4.57 16.07 8.84
C THR A 138 -4.40 16.45 7.38
N PHE A 139 -5.43 16.18 6.59
CA PHE A 139 -5.50 16.59 5.20
C PHE A 139 -6.51 17.73 5.03
N ALA A 140 -6.15 18.72 4.21
CA ALA A 140 -6.97 19.88 3.87
C ALA A 140 -7.63 20.55 5.11
N SER A 141 -8.93 20.81 5.08
CA SER A 141 -9.69 21.51 6.14
C SER A 141 -9.92 20.68 7.42
N GLY A 142 -9.02 19.74 7.73
CA GLY A 142 -9.03 19.00 8.99
C GLY A 142 -9.53 17.55 8.89
N LEU A 143 -9.53 16.95 7.70
CA LEU A 143 -9.79 15.51 7.57
C LEU A 143 -8.68 14.74 8.31
N PRO A 144 -8.99 13.96 9.36
CA PRO A 144 -7.98 13.23 10.09
C PRO A 144 -7.40 12.13 9.20
N VAL A 145 -6.07 12.12 9.07
CA VAL A 145 -5.31 11.03 8.42
C VAL A 145 -4.96 9.99 9.46
N THR A 146 -4.29 10.42 10.52
CA THR A 146 -3.95 9.57 11.66
C THR A 146 -3.68 10.40 12.92
N ASN A 147 -3.86 9.79 14.07
CA ASN A 147 -3.49 10.31 15.39
C ASN A 147 -2.74 9.21 16.13
N GLY A 148 -1.41 9.32 16.17
CA GLY A 148 -0.54 8.25 16.66
C GLY A 148 0.52 8.74 17.64
N ARG A 149 0.93 7.85 18.54
CA ARG A 149 2.15 8.02 19.33
C ARG A 149 3.25 7.16 18.71
N CYS A 150 4.31 7.81 18.27
CA CYS A 150 5.55 7.15 17.92
C CYS A 150 6.32 6.89 19.21
N ARG A 151 6.42 5.63 19.60
CA ARG A 151 7.45 5.20 20.54
C ARG A 151 8.61 4.65 19.71
N VAL A 152 9.83 4.84 20.18
CA VAL A 152 10.99 4.09 19.70
C VAL A 152 11.21 3.06 20.79
N SER A 153 10.50 1.93 20.76
CA SER A 153 10.56 0.98 21.88
C SER A 153 11.72 -0.01 21.69
N SER A 154 12.36 -0.36 22.80
CA SER A 154 13.13 -1.59 22.92
C SER A 154 12.23 -2.80 23.20
N ASP A 155 10.95 -2.62 23.56
CA ASP A 155 10.03 -3.70 23.95
C ASP A 155 8.56 -3.41 23.56
N ASP A 156 7.82 -4.47 23.27
CA ASP A 156 6.60 -4.60 22.43
C ASP A 156 5.38 -3.70 22.72
N GLU A 157 4.97 -2.96 21.68
CA GLU A 157 3.61 -2.46 21.32
C GLU A 157 3.76 -1.60 20.04
N PRO A 158 2.77 -1.52 19.12
CA PRO A 158 2.97 -0.99 17.76
C PRO A 158 3.50 0.45 17.78
N SER A 159 4.79 0.53 17.53
CA SER A 159 5.60 1.72 17.46
C SER A 159 5.79 2.00 15.99
N THR A 160 5.37 3.16 15.47
CA THR A 160 5.59 3.55 14.06
C THR A 160 7.06 3.92 13.82
N THR A 161 7.98 3.03 14.18
CA THR A 161 9.34 2.94 13.64
C THR A 161 9.35 2.32 12.24
N THR A 162 8.30 1.58 11.88
CA THR A 162 8.05 1.09 10.50
C THR A 162 7.29 2.15 9.70
N PRO A 163 7.63 2.38 8.42
CA PRO A 163 6.81 3.23 7.57
C PRO A 163 5.38 2.71 7.49
N ALA A 164 4.42 3.63 7.57
CA ALA A 164 2.99 3.36 7.48
C ALA A 164 2.42 4.02 6.23
N GLY A 165 1.54 3.28 5.53
CA GLY A 165 0.76 3.78 4.41
C GLY A 165 -0.63 4.19 4.90
N TYR A 166 -1.12 5.28 4.35
CA TYR A 166 -2.47 5.77 4.57
C TYR A 166 -3.05 6.21 3.24
N SER A 167 -4.34 5.98 3.08
CA SER A 167 -5.10 6.38 1.90
C SER A 167 -6.36 7.10 2.35
N LEU A 168 -6.67 8.22 1.68
CA LEU A 168 -7.88 8.99 1.96
C LEU A 168 -8.58 9.31 0.66
N ARG A 169 -9.89 9.04 0.60
CA ARG A 169 -10.76 9.67 -0.40
C ARG A 169 -10.98 11.12 -0.04
N VAL A 170 -10.84 12.01 -1.01
CA VAL A 170 -10.89 13.46 -0.80
C VAL A 170 -11.66 14.14 -1.92
N ASP A 171 -12.25 15.29 -1.60
CA ASP A 171 -12.69 16.22 -2.63
C ASP A 171 -11.46 17.03 -3.10
N PRO A 172 -11.01 16.87 -4.36
CA PRO A 172 -9.82 17.56 -4.87
C PRO A 172 -9.92 19.09 -4.79
N SER A 173 -11.13 19.64 -4.72
CA SER A 173 -11.35 21.09 -4.61
C SER A 173 -10.96 21.67 -3.26
N GLN A 174 -10.74 20.83 -2.24
CA GLN A 174 -10.32 21.25 -0.89
C GLN A 174 -8.82 21.56 -0.78
N GLY A 175 -8.04 21.36 -1.84
CA GLY A 175 -6.61 21.61 -1.90
C GLY A 175 -5.75 20.44 -1.39
N GLY A 176 -4.50 20.37 -1.86
CA GLY A 176 -3.56 19.29 -1.55
C GLY A 176 -2.59 19.65 -0.45
N VAL A 177 -3.02 19.76 0.81
CA VAL A 177 -2.12 20.05 1.93
C VAL A 177 -2.25 19.01 3.03
N VAL A 178 -1.15 18.35 3.36
CA VAL A 178 -1.00 17.52 4.56
C VAL A 178 -0.38 18.38 5.66
N LYS A 179 -1.09 18.58 6.77
CA LYS A 179 -0.57 19.29 7.95
C LYS A 179 -0.12 18.29 9.00
N ILE A 180 1.07 18.50 9.54
CA ILE A 180 1.67 17.67 10.57
C ILE A 180 1.85 18.51 11.83
N VAL A 181 1.24 18.05 12.92
CA VAL A 181 1.44 18.63 14.26
C VAL A 181 2.34 17.68 15.05
N ALA A 182 3.48 18.19 15.52
CA ALA A 182 4.49 17.46 16.28
C ALA A 182 5.21 18.39 17.28
N ALA A 183 5.99 17.82 18.20
CA ALA A 183 6.91 18.61 19.03
C ALA A 183 8.04 19.20 18.17
N ALA A 184 8.61 20.35 18.56
CA ALA A 184 9.57 21.11 17.74
C ALA A 184 10.83 20.33 17.33
N ASP A 185 11.26 19.38 18.17
CA ASP A 185 12.42 18.51 17.95
C ASP A 185 12.06 17.16 17.33
N ALA A 186 10.76 16.88 17.16
CA ALA A 186 10.30 15.60 16.67
C ALA A 186 10.54 15.47 15.16
N ARG A 187 11.38 14.52 14.76
CA ARG A 187 11.80 14.27 13.38
C ARG A 187 10.99 13.15 12.74
N TYR A 188 10.66 13.30 11.46
CA TYR A 188 9.85 12.35 10.69
C TYR A 188 10.14 12.47 9.20
N ALA A 189 9.66 11.47 8.46
CA ALA A 189 9.59 11.46 7.01
C ALA A 189 8.14 11.32 6.56
N VAL A 190 7.77 12.08 5.54
CA VAL A 190 6.45 12.05 4.93
C VAL A 190 6.60 12.01 3.41
N TRP A 191 5.74 11.23 2.78
CA TRP A 191 5.57 11.18 1.34
C TRP A 191 4.08 11.29 1.05
N ALA A 192 3.71 12.01 -0.01
CA ALA A 192 2.32 12.09 -0.41
C ALA A 192 2.18 12.20 -1.92
N SER A 193 1.10 11.65 -2.46
CA SER A 193 0.76 11.71 -3.87
C SER A 193 -0.76 11.82 -4.05
N TRP A 194 -1.17 12.56 -5.07
CA TRP A 194 -2.53 12.42 -5.59
C TRP A 194 -2.71 11.02 -6.14
N ALA A 195 -3.95 10.53 -6.06
CA ALA A 195 -4.32 9.22 -6.56
C ALA A 195 -5.76 9.21 -7.09
N LYS A 196 -6.05 8.20 -7.90
CA LYS A 196 -7.39 7.82 -8.32
C LYS A 196 -7.68 6.42 -7.79
N VAL A 197 -8.70 6.30 -6.96
CA VAL A 197 -9.18 5.02 -6.41
C VAL A 197 -10.52 4.67 -7.05
N PRO A 198 -10.74 3.40 -7.44
CA PRO A 198 -12.04 2.93 -7.88
C PRO A 198 -13.13 3.24 -6.84
N THR A 199 -14.34 3.54 -7.32
CA THR A 199 -15.51 3.62 -6.43
C THR A 199 -16.08 2.22 -6.31
N PRO A 200 -16.18 1.65 -5.09
CA PRO A 200 -16.75 0.33 -4.89
C PRO A 200 -18.18 0.30 -5.41
N ALA A 201 -18.57 -0.83 -5.97
CA ALA A 201 -19.93 -1.05 -6.41
C ALA A 201 -20.90 -0.92 -5.22
N LYS A 202 -22.09 -0.39 -5.50
CA LYS A 202 -23.15 -0.33 -4.51
C LYS A 202 -23.72 -1.73 -4.27
N PRO A 203 -24.22 -2.03 -3.06
CA PRO A 203 -24.96 -3.26 -2.78
C PRO A 203 -26.09 -3.47 -3.78
N SER A 204 -26.27 -4.73 -4.20
CA SER A 204 -27.35 -5.13 -5.09
C SER A 204 -28.70 -5.04 -4.36
N PRO A 205 -29.81 -4.90 -5.10
CA PRO A 205 -31.14 -4.89 -4.48
C PRO A 205 -31.44 -6.14 -3.66
N ALA A 206 -30.86 -7.29 -4.03
CA ALA A 206 -30.99 -8.53 -3.27
C ALA A 206 -30.26 -8.43 -1.92
N GLN A 207 -29.00 -8.00 -1.92
CA GLN A 207 -28.25 -7.77 -0.68
C GLN A 207 -28.96 -6.76 0.23
N LEU A 208 -29.45 -5.65 -0.33
CA LEU A 208 -30.20 -4.62 0.42
C LEU A 208 -31.49 -5.16 1.05
N ALA A 209 -32.15 -6.12 0.40
CA ALA A 209 -33.35 -6.75 0.96
C ALA A 209 -33.01 -7.70 2.12
N GLU A 210 -31.91 -8.47 2.00
CA GLU A 210 -31.44 -9.42 3.00
C GLU A 210 -30.97 -8.73 4.28
N ILE A 211 -30.33 -7.56 4.18
CA ILE A 211 -29.86 -6.81 5.35
C ILE A 211 -30.94 -5.95 6.02
N ALA A 212 -32.14 -5.85 5.43
CA ALA A 212 -33.15 -4.87 5.82
C ALA A 212 -33.68 -5.05 7.26
N ASP A 213 -33.67 -6.29 7.76
CA ASP A 213 -34.10 -6.63 9.12
C ASP A 213 -32.93 -6.86 10.10
N HIS A 214 -31.69 -6.62 9.63
CA HIS A 214 -30.44 -6.86 10.34
C HIS A 214 -30.24 -8.30 10.85
N LYS A 215 -30.90 -9.30 10.24
CA LYS A 215 -30.78 -10.71 10.63
C LYS A 215 -30.57 -11.59 9.40
N ILE A 216 -29.33 -12.00 9.20
CA ILE A 216 -28.98 -12.89 8.10
C ILE A 216 -29.30 -14.35 8.47
N THR A 217 -30.19 -14.98 7.70
CA THR A 217 -30.41 -16.42 7.76
C THR A 217 -29.33 -17.18 6.99
N ARG A 218 -29.11 -18.47 7.32
CA ARG A 218 -28.13 -19.29 6.59
C ARG A 218 -28.44 -19.34 5.08
N SER A 219 -29.72 -19.40 4.71
CA SER A 219 -30.12 -19.39 3.30
C SER A 219 -29.76 -18.10 2.58
N GLU A 220 -29.89 -16.95 3.23
CA GLU A 220 -29.52 -15.65 2.65
C GLU A 220 -28.00 -15.53 2.54
N TYR A 221 -27.27 -15.96 3.56
CA TYR A 221 -25.81 -15.98 3.53
C TYR A 221 -25.25 -16.84 2.38
N VAL A 222 -25.78 -18.06 2.21
CA VAL A 222 -25.42 -18.94 1.07
C VAL A 222 -25.83 -18.31 -0.27
N ALA A 223 -27.04 -17.78 -0.37
CA ALA A 223 -27.52 -17.16 -1.61
C ALA A 223 -26.69 -15.93 -2.01
N ALA A 224 -26.30 -15.10 -1.05
CA ALA A 224 -25.43 -13.95 -1.27
C ALA A 224 -24.03 -14.39 -1.72
N PHE A 225 -23.48 -15.43 -1.10
CA PHE A 225 -22.21 -16.00 -1.52
C PHE A 225 -22.24 -16.54 -2.96
N HIS A 226 -23.26 -17.30 -3.34
CA HIS A 226 -23.42 -17.80 -4.72
C HIS A 226 -23.56 -16.66 -5.74
N ARG A 227 -24.16 -15.52 -5.37
CA ARG A 227 -24.20 -14.33 -6.24
C ARG A 227 -22.81 -13.73 -6.41
N TYR A 228 -22.02 -13.65 -5.34
CA TYR A 228 -20.63 -13.21 -5.38
C TYR A 228 -19.77 -14.14 -6.25
N GLU A 229 -19.83 -15.47 -6.04
CA GLU A 229 -19.14 -16.46 -6.88
C GLU A 229 -19.50 -16.31 -8.35
N LYS A 230 -20.80 -16.15 -8.65
CA LYS A 230 -21.27 -15.95 -10.03
C LYS A 230 -20.77 -14.64 -10.62
N CYS A 231 -20.68 -13.57 -9.83
CA CYS A 231 -20.12 -12.30 -10.27
C CYS A 231 -18.64 -12.46 -10.63
N MET A 232 -17.85 -13.09 -9.75
CA MET A 232 -16.43 -13.36 -9.98
C MET A 232 -16.21 -14.25 -11.21
N SER A 233 -16.98 -15.32 -11.34
CA SER A 233 -16.93 -16.22 -12.50
C SER A 233 -17.29 -15.49 -13.80
N ALA A 234 -18.29 -14.60 -13.78
CA ALA A 234 -18.65 -13.79 -14.94
C ALA A 234 -17.55 -12.79 -15.35
N ALA A 235 -16.73 -12.34 -14.40
CA ALA A 235 -15.54 -11.54 -14.66
C ALA A 235 -14.31 -12.37 -15.07
N GLY A 236 -14.42 -13.70 -15.10
CA GLY A 236 -13.36 -14.62 -15.50
C GLY A 236 -12.49 -15.14 -14.35
N TYR A 237 -12.89 -14.88 -13.10
CA TYR A 237 -12.16 -15.29 -11.90
C TYR A 237 -12.94 -16.37 -11.15
N ASP A 238 -12.60 -17.64 -11.38
CA ASP A 238 -13.23 -18.76 -10.68
C ASP A 238 -12.65 -18.91 -9.26
N LEU A 239 -13.51 -19.02 -8.25
CA LEU A 239 -13.12 -19.23 -6.84
C LEU A 239 -12.95 -20.72 -6.50
N GLY A 240 -13.28 -21.62 -7.44
CA GLY A 240 -13.23 -23.06 -7.24
C GLY A 240 -14.50 -23.62 -6.60
N GLN A 241 -14.44 -24.87 -6.15
CA GLN A 241 -15.56 -25.52 -5.48
C GLN A 241 -15.51 -25.25 -3.98
N ILE A 242 -16.52 -24.54 -3.47
CA ILE A 242 -16.59 -24.12 -2.07
C ILE A 242 -17.81 -24.81 -1.42
N PRO A 243 -17.62 -25.60 -0.35
CA PRO A 243 -18.74 -26.32 0.28
C PRO A 243 -19.77 -25.42 0.98
N ASP A 244 -21.05 -25.64 0.70
CA ASP A 244 -22.19 -24.96 1.35
C ASP A 244 -22.48 -25.43 2.79
N ASN A 245 -21.65 -26.28 3.38
CA ASN A 245 -21.88 -26.81 4.73
C ASN A 245 -21.07 -26.10 5.82
N GLU A 246 -20.19 -25.17 5.45
CA GLU A 246 -19.39 -24.41 6.42
C GLU A 246 -20.18 -23.22 6.99
N THR A 247 -20.00 -22.92 8.28
CA THR A 247 -20.60 -21.73 8.90
C THR A 247 -20.11 -20.45 8.23
N ASN A 248 -18.81 -20.39 7.92
CA ASN A 248 -18.16 -19.29 7.22
C ASN A 248 -17.42 -19.88 6.02
N PHE A 249 -17.54 -19.27 4.84
CA PHE A 249 -16.91 -19.79 3.64
C PHE A 249 -15.40 -19.56 3.64
N GLN A 250 -14.62 -20.62 3.45
CA GLN A 250 -13.18 -20.54 3.19
C GLN A 250 -12.91 -20.60 1.69
N TYR A 251 -12.37 -19.52 1.12
CA TYR A 251 -12.08 -19.44 -0.32
C TYR A 251 -10.85 -18.58 -0.61
N GLY A 252 -10.24 -18.81 -1.77
CA GLY A 252 -9.12 -18.03 -2.27
C GLY A 252 -9.53 -17.26 -3.52
N ILE A 253 -9.15 -15.99 -3.59
CA ILE A 253 -9.35 -15.17 -4.78
C ILE A 253 -8.09 -15.29 -5.66
N PRO A 254 -8.21 -15.61 -6.96
CA PRO A 254 -7.09 -15.52 -7.89
C PRO A 254 -6.42 -14.14 -7.82
N GLY A 255 -5.08 -14.09 -7.83
CA GLY A 255 -4.35 -12.84 -7.56
C GLY A 255 -4.71 -11.69 -8.51
N ASP A 256 -5.01 -11.99 -9.77
CA ASP A 256 -5.45 -11.05 -10.79
C ASP A 256 -6.94 -10.67 -10.69
N GLY A 257 -7.71 -11.34 -9.82
CA GLY A 257 -9.11 -11.08 -9.53
C GLY A 257 -9.37 -10.28 -8.25
N ILE A 258 -8.34 -9.96 -7.46
CA ILE A 258 -8.51 -9.26 -6.17
C ILE A 258 -9.19 -7.91 -6.36
N ALA A 259 -8.75 -7.11 -7.34
CA ALA A 259 -9.36 -5.80 -7.60
C ALA A 259 -10.85 -5.91 -7.98
N GLU A 260 -11.23 -6.92 -8.76
CA GLU A 260 -12.62 -7.15 -9.15
C GLU A 260 -13.46 -7.61 -7.96
N SER A 261 -12.91 -8.49 -7.12
CA SER A 261 -13.52 -8.89 -5.86
C SER A 261 -13.82 -7.66 -5.00
N ASP A 262 -12.78 -6.92 -4.63
CA ASP A 262 -12.86 -5.88 -3.60
C ASP A 262 -13.64 -4.65 -4.05
N THR A 263 -13.68 -4.36 -5.35
CA THR A 263 -14.30 -3.12 -5.87
C THR A 263 -15.60 -3.35 -6.62
N VAL A 264 -15.88 -4.57 -7.09
CA VAL A 264 -17.08 -4.84 -7.90
C VAL A 264 -17.94 -5.91 -7.27
N CYS A 265 -17.44 -7.13 -7.11
CA CYS A 265 -18.29 -8.28 -6.80
C CYS A 265 -18.63 -8.40 -5.32
N TYR A 266 -17.65 -8.27 -4.43
CA TYR A 266 -17.85 -8.45 -3.00
C TYR A 266 -18.73 -7.34 -2.39
N PRO A 267 -18.44 -6.02 -2.57
CA PRO A 267 -19.31 -4.96 -2.06
C PRO A 267 -20.75 -5.04 -2.59
N ARG A 268 -20.89 -5.45 -3.85
CA ARG A 268 -22.18 -5.51 -4.52
C ARG A 268 -23.03 -6.69 -4.08
N GLU A 269 -22.45 -7.87 -3.91
CA GLU A 269 -23.26 -9.09 -3.74
C GLU A 269 -23.20 -9.71 -2.35
N PHE A 270 -22.16 -9.46 -1.55
CA PHE A 270 -21.90 -10.24 -0.33
C PHE A 270 -21.43 -9.46 0.90
N GLU A 271 -20.67 -8.37 0.77
CA GLU A 271 -19.98 -7.67 1.87
C GLU A 271 -20.83 -7.46 3.14
N GLN A 272 -21.99 -6.80 3.03
CA GLN A 272 -22.77 -6.44 4.23
C GLN A 272 -23.51 -7.64 4.82
N VAL A 273 -23.81 -8.64 4.00
CA VAL A 273 -24.40 -9.90 4.46
C VAL A 273 -23.34 -10.71 5.22
N ASP A 274 -22.11 -10.74 4.72
CA ASP A 274 -20.98 -11.40 5.39
C ASP A 274 -20.62 -10.70 6.71
N ASP A 275 -20.53 -9.37 6.72
CA ASP A 275 -20.27 -8.60 7.94
C ASP A 275 -21.28 -8.90 9.05
N LEU A 276 -22.59 -8.87 8.73
CA LEU A 276 -23.66 -9.17 9.70
C LEU A 276 -23.64 -10.63 10.14
N TRP A 277 -23.36 -11.56 9.21
CA TRP A 277 -23.27 -12.98 9.51
C TRP A 277 -22.12 -13.29 10.45
N GLN A 278 -20.90 -12.80 10.15
CA GLN A 278 -19.71 -13.01 10.97
C GLN A 278 -19.84 -12.35 12.36
N ALA A 279 -20.50 -11.19 12.45
CA ALA A 279 -20.80 -10.56 13.74
C ALA A 279 -21.68 -11.44 14.65
N ALA A 280 -22.59 -12.24 14.07
CA ALA A 280 -23.42 -13.19 14.78
C ALA A 280 -22.73 -14.55 15.03
N HIS A 281 -21.68 -14.88 14.28
CA HIS A 281 -20.96 -16.16 14.30
C HIS A 281 -19.43 -15.96 14.38
N PRO A 282 -18.91 -15.39 15.47
CA PRO A 282 -17.47 -15.20 15.65
C PRO A 282 -16.73 -16.55 15.67
N GLN A 283 -15.50 -16.54 15.14
CA GLN A 283 -14.59 -17.70 15.10
C GLN A 283 -14.05 -18.08 16.49
#